data_AF-A0A936CZ60-F1
#
_entry.id   AF-A0A936CZ60-F1
#
_cell.length_a   1.000
_cell.length_b   1.000
_cell.length_c   1.000
_cell.angle_alpha   90.00
_cell.angle_beta   90.00
_cell.angle_gamma   90.00
#
_symmetry.space_group_name_H-M   'P 1'
#
loop_
_entity.id
_entity.type
_entity.pdbx_description
1 polymer ?
#
loop_
_entity_poly.entity_id
_entity_poly.type
_entity_poly.pdbx_seq_one_letter_code
_entity_poly.pdbx_strand_id
1 'polypeptide(L)' 'MPKLTRDRVVSIVGKSRLDDHAIAEIIRTEANELDLVEAISRVTRGSSDVGAERRKPISRTVVLLCDILAVAGFDLSEPD' A
#
# COMPACT_ATOMS: atom_id res chain seq x y z
N MET A 1 14.32 -9.69 2.18
CA MET A 1 14.14 -8.33 1.63
C MET A 1 14.26 -7.33 2.77
N PRO A 2 14.81 -6.13 2.55
CA PRO A 2 14.87 -5.10 3.59
C PRO A 2 13.44 -4.67 4.01
N LYS A 3 13.26 -4.34 5.29
CA LYS A 3 12.01 -3.78 5.82
C LYS A 3 11.80 -2.36 5.26
N LEU A 4 10.54 -1.96 5.10
CA LEU A 4 10.20 -0.61 4.68
C LEU A 4 10.69 0.44 5.68
N THR A 5 11.41 1.44 5.16
CA THR A 5 11.76 2.67 5.88
C THR A 5 10.79 3.78 5.48
N ARG A 6 10.74 4.85 6.28
CA ARG A 6 9.95 6.05 5.97
C ARG A 6 10.24 6.60 4.58
N ASP A 7 11.53 6.80 4.26
CA ASP A 7 11.94 7.31 2.95
C ASP A 7 11.46 6.42 1.81
N ARG A 8 11.43 5.11 2.04
CA ARG A 8 10.99 4.15 1.02
C ARG A 8 9.48 4.15 0.83
N VAL A 9 8.71 4.22 1.92
CA VAL A 9 7.25 4.38 1.87
C VAL A 9 6.89 5.65 1.10
N VAL A 10 7.51 6.78 1.47
CA VAL A 10 7.29 8.08 0.82
C VAL A 10 7.67 8.04 -0.66
N SER A 11 8.76 7.37 -1.01
CA SER A 11 9.19 7.21 -2.41
C SER A 11 8.23 6.35 -3.24
N ILE A 12 7.57 5.36 -2.63
CA ILE A 12 6.65 4.44 -3.33
C ILE A 12 5.26 5.06 -3.45
N VAL A 13 4.79 5.71 -2.39
CA VAL A 13 3.41 6.22 -2.28
C VAL A 13 3.28 7.66 -2.78
N GLY A 14 4.35 8.45 -2.73
CA GLY A 14 4.35 9.89 -3.04
C GLY A 14 4.26 10.77 -1.79
N LYS A 15 5.03 11.87 -1.78
CA LYS A 15 5.22 12.76 -0.60
C LYS A 15 3.95 13.41 -0.06
N SER A 16 2.92 13.60 -0.87
CA SER A 16 1.69 14.30 -0.54
C SER A 16 0.50 13.39 -0.24
N ARG A 17 0.65 12.07 -0.40
CA ARG A 17 -0.47 11.13 -0.39
C ARG A 17 -0.69 10.39 0.94
N LEU A 18 0.23 10.50 1.90
CA LEU A 18 0.10 9.90 3.22
C LEU A 18 0.58 10.87 4.29
N ASP A 19 -0.10 10.87 5.43
CA ASP A 19 0.39 11.54 6.62
C ASP A 19 1.42 10.69 7.39
N ASP A 20 2.08 11.32 8.35
CA ASP A 20 3.10 10.70 9.20
C ASP A 20 2.56 9.51 10.00
N HIS A 21 1.28 9.53 10.34
CA HIS A 21 0.63 8.47 11.10
C HIS A 21 0.46 7.21 10.25
N ALA A 22 -0.04 7.35 9.02
CA ALA A 22 -0.19 6.26 8.05
C ALA A 22 1.17 5.67 7.66
N ILE A 23 2.20 6.50 7.46
CA ILE A 23 3.56 6.03 7.22
C ILE A 23 4.06 5.17 8.40
N ALA A 24 3.82 5.60 9.64
CA ALA A 24 4.21 4.84 10.82
C ALA A 24 3.44 3.51 10.93
N GLU A 25 2.14 3.48 10.62
CA GLU A 25 1.35 2.25 10.56
C GLU A 25 1.89 1.28 9.49
N ILE A 26 2.23 1.76 8.29
CA ILE A 26 2.83 0.93 7.23
C ILE A 26 4.14 0.29 7.71
N ILE A 27 5.02 1.07 8.35
CA ILE A 27 6.31 0.55 8.87
C ILE A 27 6.08 -0.49 9.97
N ARG A 28 5.09 -0.29 10.85
CA ARG A 28 4.73 -1.24 11.92
C ARG A 28 4.28 -2.61 11.41
N THR A 29 3.78 -2.69 10.17
CA THR A 29 3.39 -3.97 9.57
C THR A 29 4.58 -4.90 9.26
N GLU A 30 5.81 -4.37 9.34
CA GLU A 30 7.05 -5.04 8.93
C GLU A 30 7.05 -5.55 7.47
N ALA A 31 6.16 -4.99 6.65
CA ALA A 31 6.05 -5.29 5.24
C ALA A 31 7.35 -4.98 4.49
N ASN A 32 7.55 -5.72 3.39
CA ASN A 32 8.55 -5.36 2.39
C ASN A 32 7.91 -4.50 1.29
N GLU A 33 8.74 -4.02 0.38
CA GLU A 33 8.30 -3.16 -0.73
C GLU A 33 7.29 -3.82 -1.65
N LEU A 34 7.39 -5.14 -1.89
CA LEU A 34 6.47 -5.85 -2.77
C LEU A 34 5.06 -5.89 -2.16
N ASP A 35 4.95 -6.10 -0.85
CA ASP A 35 3.66 -6.09 -0.15
C ASP A 35 2.99 -4.71 -0.26
N LEU A 36 3.76 -3.63 -0.11
CA LEU A 36 3.25 -2.26 -0.24
C LEU A 36 2.83 -1.93 -1.68
N VAL A 37 3.63 -2.29 -2.68
CA VAL A 37 3.27 -2.07 -4.10
C VAL A 37 2.01 -2.85 -4.48
N GLU A 38 1.88 -4.09 -3.98
CA GLU A 38 0.68 -4.91 -4.20
C GLU A 38 -0.55 -4.26 -3.54
N ALA A 39 -0.42 -3.77 -2.30
CA ALA A 39 -1.52 -3.10 -1.59
C ALA A 39 -1.96 -1.82 -2.33
N ILE A 40 -1.01 -0.99 -2.76
CA ILE A 40 -1.30 0.21 -3.56
C ILE A 40 -1.99 -0.19 -4.86
N SER A 41 -1.48 -1.20 -5.58
CA SER A 41 -2.09 -1.67 -6.83
C SER A 41 -3.54 -2.12 -6.65
N ARG A 42 -3.86 -2.72 -5.50
CA ARG A 42 -5.21 -3.17 -5.15
C ARG A 42 -6.15 -2.04 -4.78
N VAL A 43 -5.68 -1.09 -3.96
CA VAL A 43 -6.49 0.09 -3.60
C VAL A 43 -6.73 0.97 -4.82
N THR A 44 -5.68 1.20 -5.65
CA THR A 44 -5.73 2.06 -6.85
C THR A 44 -6.66 1.58 -7.97
N ARG A 45 -6.71 0.27 -8.21
CA ARG A 45 -7.52 -0.28 -9.32
C ARG A 45 -8.98 -0.50 -8.95
N GLY A 46 -9.37 -0.19 -7.71
CA GLY A 46 -10.59 -0.69 -7.09
C GLY A 46 -10.51 -2.21 -6.91
N SER A 47 -11.19 -2.75 -5.92
CA SER A 47 -11.23 -4.21 -5.65
C SER A 47 -11.91 -5.04 -6.77
N SER A 48 -11.96 -4.57 -8.01
CA SER A 48 -12.50 -5.27 -9.18
C SER A 48 -11.39 -5.71 -10.12
N ASP A 49 -11.06 -7.01 -10.03
CA ASP A 49 -10.79 -7.87 -11.19
C ASP A 49 -9.90 -7.35 -12.32
N VAL A 50 -8.67 -6.92 -12.03
CA VAL A 50 -7.61 -6.91 -13.05
C VAL A 50 -6.39 -7.67 -12.54
N GLY A 51 -6.58 -8.99 -12.46
CA GLY A 51 -5.58 -9.94 -12.00
C GLY A 51 -6.13 -11.33 -11.66
N ALA A 52 -7.16 -11.81 -12.36
CA ALA A 52 -7.61 -13.22 -12.29
C ALA A 52 -6.50 -14.23 -12.66
N GLU A 53 -5.30 -13.77 -12.99
CA GLU A 53 -4.17 -14.60 -13.40
C GLU A 53 -3.19 -14.97 -12.28
N ARG A 54 -3.36 -14.52 -11.03
CA ARG A 54 -2.52 -15.05 -9.92
C ARG A 54 -3.35 -15.41 -8.70
N ARG A 55 -3.73 -16.69 -8.67
CA ARG A 55 -4.17 -17.52 -7.52
C ARG A 55 -3.15 -17.54 -6.37
N LYS A 56 -2.69 -16.38 -5.88
CA LYS A 56 -1.93 -16.31 -4.64
C LYS A 56 -2.86 -15.81 -3.54
N PRO A 57 -2.95 -16.52 -2.41
CA PRO A 57 -3.69 -16.02 -1.26
C PRO A 57 -3.13 -14.65 -0.88
N ILE A 58 -4.02 -13.69 -0.65
CA ILE A 58 -3.64 -12.35 -0.19
C ILE A 58 -2.96 -12.55 1.17
N SER A 59 -1.71 -12.09 1.29
CA SER A 59 -1.02 -12.19 2.57
C SER A 59 -1.76 -11.30 3.58
N ARG A 60 -1.79 -11.73 4.85
CA ARG A 60 -2.38 -10.92 5.93
C ARG A 60 -1.76 -9.52 5.98
N THR A 61 -0.48 -9.42 5.66
CA THR A 61 0.26 -8.16 5.55
C THR A 61 -0.32 -7.26 4.47
N VAL A 62 -0.58 -7.77 3.26
CA VAL A 62 -1.16 -6.98 2.17
C VAL A 62 -2.57 -6.50 2.52
N VAL A 63 -3.39 -7.35 3.16
CA VAL A 63 -4.73 -6.93 3.64
C VAL A 63 -4.62 -5.74 4.61
N LEU A 64 -3.75 -5.87 5.61
CA LEU A 64 -3.53 -4.81 6.60
C LEU A 64 -3.05 -3.50 5.96
N LEU A 65 -2.16 -3.59 4.96
CA LEU A 65 -1.71 -2.42 4.22
C LEU A 65 -2.84 -1.76 3.42
N CYS A 66 -3.71 -2.55 2.76
CA CYS A 66 -4.89 -2.02 2.08
C CYS A 66 -5.80 -1.24 3.05
N ASP A 67 -6.04 -1.78 4.25
CA ASP A 67 -6.86 -1.13 5.27
C ASP A 67 -6.23 0.20 5.73
N ILE A 68 -4.92 0.22 5.98
CA ILE A 68 -4.19 1.44 6.35
C ILE A 68 -4.29 2.50 5.26
N LEU A 69 -4.06 2.11 4.00
CA LEU A 69 -4.14 3.04 2.85
C LEU A 69 -5.57 3.58 2.66
N ALA A 70 -6.59 2.74 2.83
CA ALA A 70 -7.99 3.16 2.74
C ALA A 70 -8.37 4.13 3.86
N VAL A 71 -7.97 3.86 5.11
CA VAL A 71 -8.22 4.74 6.27
C VAL A 71 -7.47 6.06 6.15
N ALA A 72 -6.25 6.04 5.61
CA ALA A 72 -5.46 7.24 5.35
C ALA A 72 -6.07 8.15 4.27
N GLY A 73 -7.19 7.75 3.66
CA GLY A 73 -7.80 8.50 2.58
C GLY A 73 -6.88 8.60 1.38
N PHE A 74 -6.11 7.54 1.09
CA PHE A 74 -5.24 7.47 -0.08
C PHE A 74 -6.10 7.66 -1.34
N ASP A 75 -6.21 8.91 -1.77
CA ASP A 75 -7.12 9.36 -2.81
C ASP A 75 -6.48 9.12 -4.19
N LEU A 76 -7.29 8.55 -5.07
CA LEU A 76 -6.96 8.13 -6.42
C LEU A 76 -7.45 9.13 -7.47
N SER A 77 -8.06 10.22 -7.02
CA SER A 77 -8.79 11.16 -7.87
C SER A 77 -7.91 12.17 -8.61
N GLU A 78 -6.63 12.31 -8.25
CA GLU A 78 -5.71 13.22 -8.95
C GLU A 78 -4.68 12.45 -9.80
N PRO A 79 -4.90 12.36 -11.12
CA PRO A 79 -3.79 12.27 -12.07
C PRO A 79 -3.02 13.60 -12.03
N ASP A 80 -1.71 13.54 -11.77
CA ASP A 80 -0.78 14.63 -12.10
C ASP A 80 -0.72 14.83 -13.63
#